data_AF-A0A970GSH2-F1
#
_entry.id   AF-A0A970GSH2-F1
#
_cell.length_a   1.000
_cell.length_b   1.000
_cell.length_c   1.000
_cell.angle_alpha   90.00
_cell.angle_beta   90.00
_cell.angle_gamma   90.00
#
_symmetry.space_group_name_H-M   'P 1'
#
loop_
_entity.id
_entity.type
_entity.pdbx_description
1 polymer ?
#
loop_
_entity_poly.entity_id
_entity_poly.type
_entity_poly.pdbx_seq_one_letter_code
_entity_poly.pdbx_strand_id
1 'polypeptide(L)'
;PTLEGKVKFTIPEGTQPGSTFRLKNKGITRLNGYGRGDEYIKVKVVIPKSLNQKQKELLLKFAEVSSDEINPEQKSWLKKVRDALGV
;
A
#
# COMPACT_ATOMS: atom_id res chain seq x y z
N PRO A 1 -9.10 -4.12 -13.91
CA PRO A 1 -9.53 -3.99 -15.33
C PRO A 1 -10.56 -2.86 -15.39
N THR A 2 -10.50 -2.00 -16.39
CA THR A 2 -11.47 -0.89 -16.54
C THR A 2 -12.66 -1.35 -17.38
N LEU A 3 -13.74 -0.56 -17.39
CA LEU A 3 -14.94 -0.83 -18.20
C LEU A 3 -14.65 -0.93 -19.73
N GLU A 4 -13.58 -0.29 -20.20
CA GLU A 4 -13.16 -0.31 -21.61
C GLU A 4 -12.00 -1.27 -21.90
N GLY A 5 -11.57 -2.04 -20.89
CA GLY A 5 -10.47 -2.99 -21.03
C GLY A 5 -9.25 -2.65 -20.17
N LYS A 6 -8.08 -3.14 -20.60
CA LYS A 6 -6.83 -3.06 -19.83
C LYS A 6 -6.17 -1.71 -20.03
N VAL A 7 -5.89 -1.01 -18.94
CA VAL A 7 -5.07 0.21 -18.91
C VAL A 7 -3.76 -0.13 -18.22
N LYS A 8 -2.64 0.36 -18.78
CA LYS A 8 -1.34 0.30 -18.09
C LYS A 8 -1.30 1.41 -17.05
N PHE A 9 -1.04 1.04 -15.81
CA PHE A 9 -0.85 1.97 -14.70
C PHE A 9 0.44 1.58 -13.98
N THR A 10 1.35 2.53 -13.82
CA THR A 10 2.61 2.34 -13.10
C THR A 10 2.40 2.69 -11.63
N ILE A 11 2.66 1.74 -10.74
CA ILE A 11 2.59 1.98 -9.29
C ILE A 11 3.92 2.64 -8.86
N PRO A 12 3.90 3.85 -8.29
CA PRO A 12 5.11 4.48 -7.77
C PRO A 12 5.75 3.68 -6.63
N GLU A 13 7.06 3.76 -6.52
CA GLU A 13 7.80 3.18 -5.38
C GLU A 13 7.35 3.85 -4.07
N GLY A 14 7.36 3.08 -2.98
CA GLY A 14 6.90 3.56 -1.67
C GLY A 14 5.38 3.68 -1.50
N THR A 15 4.58 3.26 -2.50
CA THR A 15 3.12 3.23 -2.40
C THR A 15 2.65 2.44 -1.17
N GLN A 16 1.95 3.12 -0.28
CA GLN A 16 1.46 2.52 0.96
C GLN A 16 0.18 1.69 0.73
N PRO A 17 -0.04 0.64 1.54
CA PRO A 17 -1.32 -0.07 1.55
C PRO A 17 -2.50 0.88 1.74
N GLY A 18 -3.59 0.67 1.00
CA GLY A 18 -4.79 1.50 1.08
C GLY A 18 -4.72 2.81 0.27
N SER A 19 -3.56 3.14 -0.31
CA SER A 19 -3.43 4.26 -1.26
C SER A 19 -4.44 4.14 -2.39
N THR A 20 -5.02 5.27 -2.79
CA THR A 20 -6.03 5.31 -3.86
C THR A 20 -5.50 6.13 -5.03
N PHE A 21 -5.54 5.58 -6.23
CA PHE A 21 -5.16 6.27 -7.45
C PHE A 21 -6.39 6.54 -8.32
N ARG A 22 -6.33 7.66 -9.06
CA ARG A 22 -7.42 8.10 -9.94
C ARG A 22 -7.04 7.88 -11.39
N LEU A 23 -7.85 7.09 -12.09
CA LEU A 23 -7.81 6.93 -13.54
C LEU A 23 -8.81 7.90 -14.17
N LYS A 24 -8.28 9.00 -14.70
CA LYS A 24 -9.10 10.07 -15.28
C LYS A 24 -9.90 9.57 -16.49
N ASN A 25 -11.18 9.92 -16.57
CA ASN A 25 -12.09 9.57 -17.67
C ASN A 25 -12.28 8.06 -17.91
N LYS A 26 -12.05 7.22 -16.89
CA LYS A 26 -12.25 5.76 -16.96
C LYS A 26 -13.44 5.24 -16.16
N GLY A 27 -14.21 6.13 -15.55
CA GLY A 27 -15.43 5.81 -14.81
C GLY A 27 -16.66 5.57 -15.70
N ILE A 28 -17.86 5.80 -15.17
CA ILE A 28 -19.11 5.59 -15.92
C ILE A 28 -19.42 6.83 -16.78
N THR A 29 -19.96 6.60 -17.99
CA THR A 29 -20.47 7.67 -18.87
C THR A 29 -21.77 8.24 -18.31
N ARG A 30 -21.98 9.55 -18.43
CA ARG A 30 -23.21 10.17 -17.94
C ARG A 30 -24.38 9.79 -18.85
N LEU A 31 -25.50 9.37 -18.26
CA LEU A 31 -26.69 8.93 -19.02
C LEU A 31 -27.32 10.09 -19.82
N ASN A 32 -27.35 11.30 -19.26
CA ASN A 32 -28.07 12.46 -19.83
C ASN A 32 -27.14 13.67 -20.07
N GLY A 33 -25.86 13.46 -20.38
CA GLY A 33 -24.93 14.58 -20.59
C GLY A 33 -23.61 14.19 -21.21
N TYR A 34 -22.76 15.19 -21.47
CA TYR A 34 -21.44 14.99 -22.06
C TYR A 34 -20.39 14.64 -20.99
N GLY A 35 -19.47 13.74 -21.34
CA GLY A 35 -18.32 13.39 -20.51
C GLY A 35 -18.48 12.13 -19.66
N ARG A 36 -17.42 11.84 -18.90
CA ARG A 36 -17.24 10.57 -18.18
C ARG A 36 -16.69 10.82 -16.79
N GLY A 37 -17.06 9.95 -15.84
CA GLY A 37 -16.47 9.93 -14.51
C GLY A 37 -15.05 9.38 -14.49
N ASP A 38 -14.48 9.33 -13.30
CA ASP A 38 -13.17 8.74 -13.04
C ASP A 38 -13.32 7.37 -12.38
N GLU A 39 -12.33 6.50 -12.58
CA GLU A 39 -12.22 5.23 -11.88
C GLU A 39 -11.17 5.37 -10.78
N TYR A 40 -11.51 4.95 -9.55
CA TYR A 40 -10.59 4.97 -8.42
C TYR A 40 -10.14 3.55 -8.11
N ILE A 41 -8.83 3.33 -8.09
CA ILE A 41 -8.23 2.05 -7.74
C ILE A 41 -7.62 2.14 -6.35
N LYS A 42 -7.94 1.18 -5.48
CA LYS A 42 -7.35 1.07 -4.13
C LYS A 42 -6.30 -0.01 -4.12
N VAL A 43 -5.10 0.31 -3.65
CA VAL A 43 -4.01 -0.66 -3.52
C VAL A 43 -4.24 -1.55 -2.31
N LYS A 44 -4.26 -2.86 -2.56
CA LYS A 44 -4.29 -3.88 -1.53
C LYS A 44 -3.00 -4.68 -1.59
N VAL A 45 -2.18 -4.55 -0.55
CA VAL A 45 -1.00 -5.41 -0.37
C VAL A 45 -1.46 -6.70 0.29
N VAL A 46 -1.14 -7.84 -0.33
CA VAL A 46 -1.47 -9.16 0.20
C VAL A 46 -0.20 -9.75 0.80
N ILE A 47 -0.22 -9.97 2.12
CA ILE A 47 0.89 -10.59 2.83
C ILE A 47 0.67 -12.10 2.84
N PRO A 48 1.62 -12.91 2.33
CA PRO A 48 1.49 -14.37 2.32
C PRO A 48 1.51 -14.94 3.75
N LYS A 49 0.66 -15.94 4.00
CA LYS A 49 0.56 -16.61 5.31
C LYS A 49 1.64 -17.67 5.52
N SER A 50 2.09 -18.30 4.46
CA SER A 50 3.14 -19.33 4.48
C SER A 50 4.31 -18.86 3.63
N LEU A 51 5.51 -19.10 4.13
CA LEU A 51 6.77 -18.71 3.49
C LEU A 51 7.64 -19.96 3.31
N ASN A 52 8.26 -20.08 2.15
CA ASN A 52 9.32 -21.08 1.94
C ASN A 52 10.65 -20.58 2.53
N GLN A 53 11.65 -21.47 2.61
CA GLN A 53 12.94 -21.17 3.25
C GLN A 53 13.65 -19.97 2.60
N LYS A 54 13.63 -19.88 1.27
CA LYS A 54 14.25 -18.78 0.51
C LYS A 54 13.56 -17.44 0.75
N GLN A 55 12.23 -17.41 0.79
CA GLN A 55 11.45 -16.21 1.09
C GLN A 55 11.74 -15.72 2.51
N LYS A 56 11.85 -16.63 3.49
CA LYS A 56 12.21 -16.28 4.86
C LYS A 56 13.61 -15.66 4.94
N GLU A 57 14.59 -16.25 4.26
CA GLU A 57 15.96 -15.70 4.22
C GLU A 57 16.02 -14.29 3.62
N LEU A 58 15.29 -14.04 2.53
CA LEU A 58 15.21 -12.72 1.90
C LEU A 58 14.57 -11.68 2.82
N LEU A 59 13.53 -12.06 3.56
CA LEU A 59 12.90 -11.17 4.54
C LEU A 59 13.83 -10.85 5.72
N LEU A 60 14.64 -11.82 6.17
CA LEU A 60 15.64 -11.58 7.22
C LEU A 60 16.73 -10.61 6.74
N LYS A 61 17.28 -10.82 5.54
CA LYS A 61 18.24 -9.88 4.94
C LYS A 61 17.63 -8.49 4.74
N PHE A 62 16.37 -8.44 4.32
CA PHE A 62 15.65 -7.17 4.22
C PHE A 62 15.53 -6.49 5.59
N ALA A 63 15.26 -7.23 6.66
CA ALA A 63 15.19 -6.72 8.02
C ALA A 63 16.56 -6.29 8.59
N GLU A 64 17.66 -6.90 8.16
CA GLU A 64 19.01 -6.47 8.55
C GLU A 64 19.38 -5.12 7.92
N VAL A 65 19.01 -4.92 6.65
CA VAL A 65 19.28 -3.68 5.92
C VAL A 65 18.30 -2.58 6.28
N SER A 66 17.05 -2.94 6.53
CA SER A 66 16.02 -2.01 6.98
C SER A 66 16.21 -1.82 8.47
N SER A 67 16.89 -0.74 8.86
CA SER A 67 17.07 -0.36 10.26
C SER A 67 15.70 -0.10 10.94
N ASP A 68 15.71 0.40 12.18
CA ASP A 68 14.55 0.56 13.08
C ASP A 68 13.31 1.35 12.53
N GLU A 69 13.24 1.67 11.25
CA GLU A 69 12.15 2.34 10.53
C GLU A 69 11.04 1.38 10.05
N ILE A 70 11.24 0.05 10.11
CA ILE A 70 10.25 -0.93 9.62
C ILE A 70 8.90 -0.79 10.34
N ASN A 71 8.91 -0.40 11.62
CA ASN A 71 7.70 -0.31 12.43
C ASN A 71 7.65 0.99 13.26
N PRO A 72 7.21 2.11 12.66
CA PRO A 72 7.09 3.39 13.35
C PRO A 72 6.05 3.35 14.49
N GLU A 73 5.03 2.50 14.37
CA GLU A 73 4.06 2.29 15.44
C GLU A 73 4.71 1.59 16.66
N GLN A 74 5.65 0.66 16.43
CA GLN A 74 6.38 0.01 17.52
C GLN A 74 7.21 0.99 18.36
N LYS A 75 7.89 1.93 17.70
CA LYS A 75 8.65 2.98 18.42
C LYS A 75 7.73 3.93 19.19
N SER A 76 6.61 4.31 18.59
CA SER A 76 5.66 5.25 19.18
C SER A 76 5.02 4.71 20.47
N TRP A 77 4.67 3.41 20.53
CA TRP A 77 4.15 2.83 21.78
C TRP A 77 5.25 2.63 22.83
N LEU A 78 6.46 2.20 22.45
CA LEU A 78 7.58 2.03 23.40
C LEU A 78 7.91 3.35 24.09
N LYS A 79 7.89 4.45 23.31
CA LYS A 79 8.07 5.80 23.83
C LYS A 79 6.96 6.17 24.82
N LYS A 80 5.68 5.94 24.46
CA LYS A 80 4.54 6.21 25.36
C LYS A 80 4.61 5.43 26.67
N VAL A 81 5.08 4.17 26.64
CA VAL A 81 5.23 3.35 27.85
C VAL A 81 6.39 3.83 28.72
N ARG A 82 7.53 4.22 28.13
CA ARG A 82 8.63 4.85 28.87
C ARG A 82 8.22 6.16 29.53
N ASP A 83 7.56 7.03 28.77
CA ASP A 83 7.06 8.31 29.25
C ASP A 83 6.04 8.12 30.40
N ALA A 84 5.24 7.04 30.38
CA ALA A 84 4.27 6.71 31.44
C ALA A 84 4.89 6.03 32.67
N LEU A 85 6.02 5.35 32.52
CA LEU A 85 6.73 4.66 33.61
C LEU A 85 7.86 5.49 34.23
N GLY A 86 8.09 6.72 33.75
CA GLY A 86 9.04 7.66 34.34
C GLY A 86 10.51 7.26 34.17
N VAL A 87 10.84 6.50 33.12
CA VAL A 87 12.22 6.13 32.73
C VAL A 87 12.47 6.48 31.27
#